data_AF-G2LJA9-F1
#
_entry.id   AF-G2LJA9-F1
#
_cell.length_a   1.000
_cell.length_b   1.000
_cell.length_c   1.000
_cell.angle_alpha   90.00
_cell.angle_beta   90.00
_cell.angle_gamma   90.00
#
_symmetry.space_group_name_H-M   'P 1'
#
loop_
_entity.id
_entity.type
_entity.pdbx_description
1 polymer ?
#
loop_
_entity_poly.entity_id
_entity_poly.type
_entity_poly.pdbx_seq_one_letter_code
_entity_poly.pdbx_strand_id
1 'polypeptide(L)'
;MLTAHRIALDPNNRQSTWLARAAGTARFAWNWALDEWQRQYAAWKADNRRPRPSEAALRRQLNAIKREQFPWMLEVTKCAPQMAIMQLGRAFGNFFAGRARYPKFRRKGVDDRFTLSND
;
A
#
# COMPACT_ATOMS: atom_id res chain seq x y z
N MET A 1 13.90 7.71 -23.59
CA MET A 1 12.83 8.55 -23.00
C MET A 1 11.60 7.67 -22.84
N LEU A 2 11.02 7.54 -21.65
CA LEU A 2 9.78 6.79 -21.46
C LEU A 2 8.59 7.71 -21.74
N THR A 3 7.78 7.40 -22.73
CA THR A 3 6.53 8.12 -23.00
C THR A 3 5.47 7.66 -22.02
N ALA A 4 4.84 8.59 -21.30
CA ALA A 4 3.73 8.30 -20.39
C ALA A 4 2.47 9.01 -20.89
N HIS A 5 1.33 8.31 -20.87
CA HIS A 5 0.03 8.88 -21.21
C HIS A 5 -0.77 9.15 -19.94
N ARG A 6 -1.37 10.35 -19.87
CA ARG A 6 -2.36 10.70 -18.85
C ARG A 6 -3.70 10.87 -19.53
N ILE A 7 -4.63 9.95 -19.24
CA ILE A 7 -5.93 9.88 -19.89
C ILE A 7 -7.01 10.06 -18.81
N ALA A 8 -7.94 10.98 -19.04
CA ALA A 8 -9.13 11.11 -18.21
C ALA A 8 -10.10 9.96 -18.53
N LEU A 9 -10.64 9.33 -17.49
CA LEU A 9 -11.68 8.31 -17.64
C LEU A 9 -13.05 8.98 -17.57
N ASP A 10 -14.03 8.42 -18.28
CA ASP A 10 -15.46 8.77 -18.16
C ASP A 10 -16.24 7.58 -17.60
N PRO A 11 -16.13 7.29 -16.28
CA PRO A 11 -16.70 6.11 -15.67
C PRO A 11 -18.20 6.27 -15.38
N ASN A 12 -18.99 5.23 -15.66
CA ASN A 12 -20.35 5.14 -15.15
C ASN A 12 -20.38 4.87 -13.63
N ASN A 13 -21.56 4.94 -13.02
CA ASN A 13 -21.72 4.78 -11.56
C ASN A 13 -21.12 3.47 -11.01
N ARG A 14 -21.22 2.36 -11.75
CA ARG A 14 -20.65 1.07 -11.31
C ARG A 14 -19.13 1.11 -11.34
N GLN A 15 -18.54 1.65 -12.41
CA GLN A 15 -17.09 1.80 -12.56
C GLN A 15 -16.52 2.77 -11.51
N SER A 16 -17.16 3.94 -11.31
CA SER A 16 -16.76 4.92 -10.30
C SER A 16 -16.76 4.32 -8.90
N THR A 17 -17.80 3.55 -8.56
CA THR A 17 -17.88 2.84 -7.29
C THR A 17 -16.72 1.85 -7.13
N TRP A 18 -16.42 1.07 -8.17
CA TRP A 18 -15.31 0.11 -8.13
C TRP A 18 -13.94 0.79 -8.01
N LEU A 19 -13.69 1.86 -8.77
CA LEU A 19 -12.46 2.65 -8.71
C LEU A 19 -12.24 3.25 -7.31
N ALA A 20 -13.30 3.78 -6.70
CA ALA A 20 -13.26 4.30 -5.34
C ALA A 20 -12.97 3.20 -4.30
N ARG A 21 -13.56 2.00 -4.46
CA ARG A 21 -13.22 0.83 -3.62
C ARG A 21 -11.76 0.46 -3.79
N ALA A 22 -11.25 0.38 -5.01
CA ALA A 22 -9.85 0.02 -5.28
C ALA A 22 -8.86 1.03 -4.67
N ALA A 23 -9.11 2.32 -4.84
CA ALA A 23 -8.32 3.38 -4.19
C ALA A 23 -8.40 3.31 -2.66
N GLY A 24 -9.60 3.03 -2.12
CA GLY A 24 -9.82 2.81 -0.69
C GLY A 24 -9.02 1.62 -0.15
N THR A 25 -8.99 0.50 -0.87
CA THR A 25 -8.20 -0.69 -0.54
C THR A 25 -6.71 -0.38 -0.54
N ALA A 26 -6.22 0.35 -1.54
CA ALA A 26 -4.82 0.78 -1.61
C ALA A 26 -4.45 1.71 -0.44
N ARG A 27 -5.33 2.66 -0.10
CA ARG A 27 -5.14 3.54 1.07
C ARG A 27 -5.07 2.74 2.36
N PHE A 28 -5.99 1.79 2.56
CA PHE A 28 -6.00 0.93 3.73
C PHE A 28 -4.71 0.10 3.82
N ALA A 29 -4.31 -0.58 2.75
CA ALA A 29 -3.11 -1.42 2.75
C ALA A 29 -1.83 -0.62 3.04
N TRP A 30 -1.71 0.60 2.51
CA TRP A 30 -0.61 1.50 2.88
C TRP A 30 -0.60 1.81 4.38
N ASN A 31 -1.76 2.20 4.92
CA ASN A 31 -1.89 2.60 6.31
C ASN A 31 -1.63 1.41 7.26
N TRP A 32 -2.23 0.26 6.98
CA TRP A 32 -2.00 -0.99 7.70
C TRP A 32 -0.52 -1.38 7.70
N ALA A 33 0.14 -1.32 6.54
CA ALA A 33 1.55 -1.67 6.43
C ALA A 33 2.47 -0.67 7.13
N LEU A 34 2.12 0.63 7.17
CA LEU A 34 2.87 1.64 7.90
C LEU A 34 2.77 1.43 9.42
N ASP A 35 1.58 1.10 9.90
CA ASP A 35 1.36 0.77 11.32
C ASP A 35 2.15 -0.47 11.73
N GLU A 36 2.04 -1.56 10.95
CA GLU A 36 2.77 -2.80 11.23
C GLU A 36 4.29 -2.62 11.08
N TRP A 37 4.75 -1.77 10.15
CA TRP A 37 6.16 -1.39 10.07
C TRP A 37 6.64 -0.72 11.37
N GLN A 38 5.88 0.24 11.90
CA GLN A 38 6.21 0.93 13.14
C GLN A 38 6.26 -0.05 14.32
N ARG A 39 5.29 -0.96 14.41
CA ARG A 39 5.22 -2.01 15.44
C ARG A 39 6.41 -2.95 15.39
N GLN A 40 6.74 -3.47 14.21
CA GLN A 40 7.89 -4.37 14.01
C GLN A 40 9.22 -3.66 14.28
N TYR A 41 9.36 -2.39 13.86
CA TYR A 41 10.56 -1.61 14.13
C TYR A 41 10.75 -1.34 15.63
N ALA A 42 9.68 -1.00 16.35
CA ALA A 42 9.74 -0.82 17.80
C ALA A 42 10.15 -2.12 18.51
N ALA A 43 9.61 -3.26 18.08
CA ALA A 43 9.99 -4.57 18.59
C ALA A 43 11.46 -4.91 18.31
N TRP A 44 11.96 -4.61 17.11
CA TRP A 44 13.38 -4.78 16.77
C TRP A 44 14.29 -3.89 17.62
N LYS A 45 13.92 -2.62 17.84
CA LYS A 45 14.69 -1.72 18.72
C LYS A 45 14.77 -2.22 20.17
N ALA A 46 13.74 -2.92 20.65
CA ALA A 46 13.74 -3.51 21.99
C ALA A 46 14.54 -4.81 22.05
N ASP A 47 14.55 -5.59 20.97
CA ASP A 47 15.31 -6.83 20.84
C ASP A 47 15.84 -6.99 19.41
N ASN A 48 17.14 -6.70 19.23
CA ASN A 48 17.80 -6.73 17.93
C ASN A 48 17.87 -8.13 17.29
N ARG A 49 17.46 -9.20 18.00
CA ARG A 49 17.30 -10.54 17.41
C ARG A 49 16.03 -10.67 16.57
N ARG A 50 15.03 -9.81 16.77
CA ARG A 50 13.82 -9.80 15.94
C ARG A 50 14.15 -9.31 14.53
N PRO A 51 13.40 -9.73 13.50
CA PRO A 51 13.63 -9.24 12.15
C PRO A 51 13.25 -7.74 12.04
N ARG A 52 14.05 -6.98 11.28
CA ARG A 52 13.66 -5.63 10.85
C ARG A 52 12.45 -5.70 9.90
N PRO A 53 11.57 -4.70 9.90
CA PRO A 53 10.45 -4.66 8.95
C PRO A 53 10.97 -4.62 7.51
N SER A 54 10.23 -5.26 6.62
CA SER A 54 10.45 -5.19 5.18
C SER A 54 9.13 -5.25 4.43
N GLU A 55 9.09 -4.58 3.28
CA GLU A 55 7.94 -4.59 2.37
C GLU A 55 7.48 -6.02 2.05
N ALA A 56 8.42 -6.89 1.69
CA ALA A 56 8.11 -8.26 1.29
C ALA A 56 7.52 -9.09 2.46
N ALA A 57 7.97 -8.85 3.70
CA ALA A 57 7.39 -9.49 4.87
C ALA A 57 5.96 -8.99 5.14
N LEU A 58 5.74 -7.68 5.10
CA LEU A 58 4.41 -7.07 5.28
C LEU A 58 3.42 -7.55 4.24
N ARG A 59 3.84 -7.68 2.98
CA ARG A 59 2.99 -8.15 1.90
C ARG A 59 2.58 -9.62 2.08
N ARG A 60 3.49 -10.47 2.58
CA ARG A 60 3.18 -11.86 2.97
C ARG A 60 2.21 -11.91 4.15
N GLN A 61 2.43 -11.09 5.17
CA GLN A 61 1.56 -11.01 6.34
C GLN A 61 0.14 -10.58 5.97
N LEU A 62 -0.01 -9.49 5.21
CA LEU A 62 -1.34 -9.06 4.77
C LEU A 62 -2.03 -10.15 3.94
N ASN A 63 -1.30 -10.82 3.04
CA ASN A 63 -1.86 -11.92 2.25
C ASN A 63 -2.33 -13.11 3.10
N ALA A 64 -1.67 -13.39 4.22
CA ALA A 64 -2.07 -14.46 5.13
C ALA A 64 -3.39 -14.14 5.86
N ILE A 65 -3.60 -12.88 6.24
CA ILE A 65 -4.77 -12.49 7.06
C ILE A 65 -5.94 -11.91 6.25
N LYS A 66 -5.71 -11.39 5.03
CA LYS A 66 -6.72 -10.58 4.31
C LYS A 66 -8.00 -11.33 3.99
N ARG A 67 -7.94 -12.65 3.76
CA ARG A 67 -9.17 -13.41 3.44
C ARG A 67 -10.11 -13.49 4.64
N GLU A 68 -9.54 -13.62 5.83
CA GLU A 68 -10.29 -13.75 7.08
C GLU A 68 -10.65 -12.39 7.66
N GLN A 69 -9.68 -11.49 7.79
CA GLN A 69 -9.86 -10.21 8.48
C GLN A 69 -10.39 -9.10 7.57
N PHE A 70 -10.09 -9.16 6.27
CA PHE A 70 -10.41 -8.09 5.31
C PHE A 70 -11.01 -8.63 3.99
N PRO A 71 -12.07 -9.47 4.05
CA PRO A 71 -12.57 -10.18 2.86
C PRO A 71 -12.97 -9.24 1.71
N TRP A 72 -13.41 -8.03 2.02
CA TRP A 72 -13.74 -6.97 1.05
C TRP A 72 -12.56 -6.58 0.14
N MET A 73 -11.31 -6.87 0.52
CA MET A 73 -10.15 -6.65 -0.36
C MET A 73 -10.18 -7.51 -1.62
N LEU A 74 -10.92 -8.62 -1.60
CA LEU A 74 -11.07 -9.54 -2.74
C LEU A 74 -12.07 -9.03 -3.79
N GLU A 75 -12.87 -8.01 -3.47
CA GLU A 75 -13.83 -7.40 -4.40
C GLU A 75 -13.15 -6.51 -5.47
N VAL A 76 -11.87 -6.20 -5.29
CA VAL A 76 -11.09 -5.35 -6.18
C VAL A 76 -9.81 -6.05 -6.64
N THR A 77 -9.10 -5.43 -7.59
CA THR A 77 -7.84 -5.96 -8.11
C THR A 77 -6.83 -6.26 -7.00
N LYS A 78 -6.15 -7.42 -7.10
CA LYS A 78 -5.03 -7.81 -6.22
C LYS A 78 -3.92 -6.76 -6.18
N CYS A 79 -3.78 -5.97 -7.25
CA CYS A 79 -2.74 -4.96 -7.40
C CYS A 79 -2.92 -3.80 -6.42
N ALA A 80 -4.16 -3.47 -6.04
CA ALA A 80 -4.44 -2.32 -5.17
C ALA A 80 -3.71 -2.43 -3.81
N PRO A 81 -3.88 -3.51 -3.02
CA PRO A 81 -3.12 -3.67 -1.78
C PRO A 81 -1.64 -3.97 -2.02
N GLN A 82 -1.30 -4.80 -3.04
CA GLN A 82 0.09 -5.17 -3.34
C GLN A 82 0.95 -3.95 -3.66
N MET A 83 0.54 -3.12 -4.62
CA MET A 83 1.31 -1.97 -5.05
C MET A 83 1.37 -0.89 -3.98
N ALA A 84 0.33 -0.76 -3.14
CA ALA A 84 0.37 0.16 -2.00
C ALA A 84 1.50 -0.20 -1.01
N ILE A 85 1.66 -1.48 -0.68
CA ILE A 85 2.74 -1.94 0.20
C ILE A 85 4.11 -1.77 -0.47
N MET A 86 4.23 -2.09 -1.77
CA MET A 86 5.46 -1.85 -2.53
C MET A 86 5.86 -0.37 -2.56
N GLN A 87 4.90 0.53 -2.74
CA GLN A 87 5.13 1.97 -2.67
C GLN A 87 5.60 2.40 -1.27
N LEU A 88 5.08 1.78 -0.20
CA LEU A 88 5.53 2.06 1.17
C LEU A 88 6.99 1.65 1.35
N GLY A 89 7.37 0.46 0.86
CA GLY A 89 8.76 0.01 0.84
C GLY A 89 9.68 0.99 0.12
N ARG A 90 9.28 1.49 -1.06
CA ARG A 90 10.01 2.54 -1.80
C ARG A 90 10.09 3.85 -1.01
N ALA A 91 9.02 4.25 -0.32
CA ALA A 91 9.00 5.45 0.49
C ALA A 91 10.00 5.38 1.66
N PHE A 92 10.06 4.24 2.34
CA PHE A 92 11.11 3.99 3.34
C PHE A 92 12.51 3.97 2.73
N GLY A 93 12.70 3.33 1.57
CA GLY A 93 13.98 3.35 0.86
C GLY A 93 14.44 4.78 0.50
N ASN A 94 13.52 5.65 0.10
CA ASN A 94 13.82 7.06 -0.16
C ASN A 94 14.10 7.84 1.13
N PHE A 95 13.38 7.56 2.22
CA PHE A 95 13.64 8.16 3.53
C PHE A 95 15.04 7.83 4.04
N PHE A 96 15.43 6.55 4.03
CA PHE A 96 16.76 6.13 4.47
C PHE A 96 17.88 6.66 3.57
N ALA A 97 17.60 6.88 2.29
CA ALA A 97 18.53 7.52 1.36
C ALA A 97 18.56 9.06 1.48
N GLY A 98 17.84 9.67 2.43
CA GLY A 98 17.77 11.13 2.61
C GLY A 98 17.03 11.88 1.51
N ARG A 99 16.29 11.19 0.64
CA ARG A 99 15.59 11.77 -0.53
C ARG A 99 14.15 12.16 -0.26
N ALA A 100 13.59 11.70 0.86
CA ALA A 100 12.20 11.97 1.24
C ALA A 100 12.05 12.03 2.77
N ARG A 101 10.94 12.62 3.23
CA ARG A 101 10.55 12.60 4.64
C ARG A 101 9.97 11.23 5.02
N TYR A 102 9.88 10.98 6.32
CA TYR A 102 9.27 9.76 6.86
C TYR A 102 7.84 9.56 6.31
N PRO A 103 7.46 8.34 5.90
CA PRO A 103 6.13 8.05 5.37
C PRO A 103 5.02 8.39 6.37
N LYS A 104 3.90 8.94 5.87
CA LYS A 104 2.73 9.30 6.69
C LYS A 104 1.53 8.46 6.29
N PHE A 105 0.57 8.34 7.21
CA PHE A 105 -0.75 7.79 6.90
C PHE A 105 -1.42 8.60 5.79
N ARG A 106 -2.05 7.89 4.85
CA ARG A 106 -2.84 8.47 3.76
C ARG A 106 -4.26 8.77 4.27
N ARG A 107 -4.84 9.86 3.77
CA ARG A 107 -6.18 10.34 4.15
C ARG A 107 -7.17 10.13 3.01
N LYS A 108 -8.44 9.89 3.35
CA LYS A 108 -9.52 9.78 2.34
C LYS A 108 -9.74 11.12 1.64
N GLY A 109 -9.97 11.09 0.34
CA GLY A 109 -10.16 12.29 -0.48
C GLY A 109 -8.89 13.09 -0.76
N VAL A 110 -7.72 12.62 -0.31
CA VAL A 110 -6.42 13.25 -0.57
C VAL A 110 -5.56 12.25 -1.35
N ASP A 111 -5.32 12.55 -2.63
CA ASP A 111 -4.54 11.72 -3.55
C ASP A 111 -5.00 10.25 -3.60
N ASP A 112 -6.33 10.01 -3.58
CA ASP A 112 -6.90 8.67 -3.69
C ASP A 112 -6.47 8.04 -5.02
N ARG A 113 -5.75 6.92 -4.93
CA ARG A 113 -5.12 6.26 -6.07
C ARG A 113 -4.85 4.79 -5.79
N PHE A 114 -4.79 4.00 -6.85
CA PHE A 114 -4.26 2.64 -6.84
C PHE A 114 -3.43 2.42 -8.12
N THR A 115 -2.67 1.34 -8.15
CA THR A 115 -1.82 1.01 -9.30
C THR A 115 -2.20 -0.38 -9.80
N LEU A 116 -2.33 -0.48 -11.12
CA LEU A 116 -2.42 -1.75 -11.83
C LEU A 116 -1.04 -2.11 -12.37
N SER A 117 -0.74 -3.40 -12.38
CA SER A 117 0.53 -3.96 -12.81
C SER A 117 0.24 -5.25 -13.58
N ASN A 118 1.03 -5.55 -14.60
CA ASN A 118 0.82 -6.69 -15.51
C ASN A 118 1.95 -7.75 -15.43
N ASP A 119 2.83 -7.58 -14.45
CA ASP A 119 3.87 -8.51 -14.00
C ASP A 119 3.31 -9.75 -13.27
#